data_AF-A0A528V065-F1
#
_entry.id   AF-A0A528V065-F1
#
_cell.length_a   1.000
_cell.length_b   1.000
_cell.length_c   1.000
_cell.angle_alpha   90.00
_cell.angle_beta   90.00
_cell.angle_gamma   90.00
#
_symmetry.space_group_name_H-M   'P 1'
#
loop_
_entity.id
_entity.type
_entity.pdbx_description
1 polymer ?
#
loop_
_entity_poly.entity_id
_entity_poly.type
_entity_poly.pdbx_seq_one_letter_code
_entity_poly.pdbx_strand_id
1 'polypeptide(L)' 'FSAAHYLSTKTGAPTAIGEKVVDVQKLWKAIYNWPGFPADGSQWNRLFADGETFSVGGVPAKVLFSPGHTLASITYVIGD' A
#
# COMPACT_ATOMS: atom_id res chain seq x y z
N PHE A 1 -1.63 5.18 -11.68
CA PHE A 1 -1.14 6.46 -11.11
C PHE A 1 -2.07 6.88 -9.97
N SER A 2 -1.55 7.46 -8.89
CA SER A 2 -2.35 8.02 -7.78
C SER A 2 -1.80 9.38 -7.35
N ALA A 3 -2.60 10.19 -6.65
CA ALA A 3 -2.19 11.48 -6.09
C ALA A 3 -1.64 11.38 -4.65
N ALA A 4 -1.36 10.17 -4.15
CA ALA A 4 -1.01 9.93 -2.74
C ALA A 4 0.22 10.71 -2.28
N HIS A 5 1.29 10.74 -3.08
CA HIS A 5 2.51 11.50 -2.76
C HIS A 5 2.23 13.01 -2.68
N TYR A 6 1.50 13.57 -3.65
CA TYR A 6 1.12 14.98 -3.63
C TYR A 6 0.32 15.33 -2.37
N LEU A 7 -0.72 14.56 -2.04
CA LEU A 7 -1.53 14.79 -0.85
C LEU A 7 -0.71 14.66 0.44
N SER A 8 0.19 13.68 0.52
CA SER A 8 1.08 13.50 1.67
C SER A 8 1.98 14.73 1.88
N THR A 9 2.58 15.28 0.81
CA THR A 9 3.40 16.51 0.93
C THR A 9 2.60 17.75 1.35
N LYS A 10 1.30 17.82 1.05
CA LYS A 10 0.43 18.95 1.41
C LYS A 10 -0.17 18.83 2.80
N THR A 11 -0.37 17.61 3.30
CA THR A 11 -1.11 17.36 4.55
C THR A 11 -0.25 16.79 5.67
N GLY A 12 0.91 16.24 5.35
CA GLY A 12 1.73 15.45 6.28
C GLY A 12 1.17 14.05 6.59
N ALA A 13 0.05 13.65 5.96
CA ALA A 13 -0.55 12.34 6.22
C ALA A 13 0.36 11.20 5.69
N PRO A 14 0.52 10.10 6.44
CA PRO A 14 1.29 8.95 5.98
C PRO A 14 0.55 8.22 4.86
N THR A 15 1.31 7.66 3.94
CA THR A 15 0.82 6.80 2.86
C THR A 15 0.97 5.32 3.22
N ALA A 16 0.01 4.50 2.79
CA ALA A 16 0.05 3.07 3.05
C ALA A 16 -0.55 2.26 1.89
N ILE A 17 -0.11 1.01 1.78
CA ILE A 17 -0.56 0.03 0.80
C ILE A 17 -0.36 -1.39 1.36
N GLY A 18 -0.96 -2.42 0.75
CA GLY A 18 -0.71 -3.81 1.12
C GLY A 18 0.74 -4.25 0.80
N GLU A 19 1.34 -5.07 1.66
CA GLU A 19 2.74 -5.52 1.55
C GLU A 19 3.07 -6.24 0.23
N LYS A 20 2.08 -6.87 -0.41
CA LYS A 20 2.23 -7.54 -1.72
C LYS A 20 2.46 -6.56 -2.88
N VAL A 21 2.45 -5.24 -2.62
CA VAL A 21 2.92 -4.23 -3.59
C VAL A 21 4.34 -4.52 -4.06
N VAL A 22 5.19 -5.13 -3.22
CA VAL A 22 6.57 -5.49 -3.56
C VAL A 22 6.62 -6.44 -4.76
N ASP A 23 5.68 -7.38 -4.85
CA ASP A 23 5.63 -8.33 -5.97
C ASP A 23 5.16 -7.64 -7.26
N VAL A 24 4.20 -6.71 -7.13
CA VAL A 24 3.76 -5.85 -8.24
C VAL A 24 4.92 -4.97 -8.73
N GLN A 25 5.70 -4.39 -7.82
CA GLN A 25 6.88 -3.60 -8.14
C GLN A 25 7.94 -4.41 -8.88
N LYS A 26 8.25 -5.63 -8.43
CA LYS A 26 9.19 -6.53 -9.11
C LYS A 26 8.71 -6.89 -10.52
N LEU A 27 7.42 -7.19 -10.68
CA LEU A 27 6.81 -7.48 -11.97
C LEU A 27 7.00 -6.31 -12.95
N TRP A 28 6.60 -5.10 -12.55
CA TRP A 28 6.72 -3.93 -13.41
C TRP A 28 8.17 -3.51 -13.67
N LYS A 29 9.05 -3.65 -12.67
CA LYS A 29 10.49 -3.44 -12.83
C LYS A 29 11.08 -4.27 -13.97
N ALA A 30 10.67 -5.54 -14.06
CA ALA A 30 11.08 -6.44 -15.13
C ALA A 30 10.48 -6.04 -16.49
N ILE A 31 9.17 -5.81 -16.54
CA ILE A 31 8.45 -5.43 -17.78
C ILE A 31 9.02 -4.15 -18.39
N TYR A 32 9.33 -3.15 -17.56
CA TYR A 32 9.86 -1.86 -18.01
C TYR A 32 11.39 -1.82 -18.10
N ASN A 33 12.10 -2.93 -17.84
CA ASN A 33 13.56 -2.99 -17.80
C ASN A 33 14.18 -1.84 -16.98
N TRP A 34 13.73 -1.68 -15.72
CA TRP A 34 14.10 -0.55 -14.87
C TRP A 34 15.02 -0.97 -13.70
N PRO A 35 16.31 -1.27 -13.93
CA PRO A 35 17.19 -1.88 -12.93
C PRO A 35 17.39 -1.04 -11.66
N GLY A 36 17.39 0.29 -11.78
CA GLY A 36 17.59 1.22 -10.67
C GLY A 36 16.38 1.43 -9.76
N PHE A 37 15.20 0.89 -10.10
CA PHE A 37 14.01 1.05 -9.27
C PHE A 37 14.08 0.17 -8.00
N PRO A 38 13.97 0.73 -6.79
CA PRO A 38 13.91 -0.06 -5.56
C PRO A 38 12.52 -0.72 -5.44
N ALA A 39 12.44 -1.99 -5.79
CA ALA A 39 11.20 -2.78 -5.75
C ALA A 39 11.02 -3.46 -4.38
N ASP A 40 11.03 -2.65 -3.32
CA ASP A 40 11.03 -3.06 -1.91
C ASP A 40 9.92 -2.38 -1.08
N GLY A 41 9.05 -1.60 -1.73
CA GLY A 41 7.95 -0.89 -1.08
C GLY A 41 8.36 0.36 -0.29
N SER A 42 9.66 0.72 -0.25
CA SER A 42 10.19 1.87 0.52
C SER A 42 9.60 3.23 0.13
N GLN A 43 8.86 3.32 -0.97
CA GLN A 43 8.14 4.52 -1.40
C GLN A 43 6.89 4.80 -0.54
N TRP A 44 6.43 3.82 0.24
CA TRP A 44 5.27 3.92 1.12
C TRP A 44 5.72 4.06 2.57
N ASN A 45 4.98 4.83 3.38
CA ASN A 45 5.30 4.97 4.80
C ASN A 45 4.95 3.72 5.60
N ARG A 46 3.96 2.93 5.14
CA ARG A 46 3.55 1.66 5.76
C ARG A 46 3.15 0.63 4.71
N LEU A 47 3.59 -0.60 4.93
CA LEU A 47 3.13 -1.78 4.23
C LEU A 47 2.24 -2.58 5.18
N PHE A 48 0.98 -2.77 4.82
CA PHE A 48 0.02 -3.52 5.63
C PHE A 48 0.04 -5.00 5.32
N ALA A 49 0.17 -5.82 6.35
CA ALA A 49 -0.04 -7.27 6.30
C ALA A 49 -1.53 -7.63 6.39
N ASP A 50 -1.87 -8.86 6.00
CA ASP A 50 -3.22 -9.39 6.21
C ASP A 50 -3.55 -9.45 7.71
N GLY A 51 -4.76 -9.03 8.05
CA GLY A 51 -5.24 -8.99 9.42
C GLY A 51 -4.69 -7.86 10.29
N GLU A 52 -3.77 -7.05 9.78
CA GLU A 52 -3.16 -5.95 10.53
C GLU A 52 -4.22 -4.90 10.91
N THR A 53 -4.14 -4.41 12.15
CA THR A 53 -5.06 -3.41 12.68
C THR A 53 -4.41 -2.03 12.78
N PHE A 54 -5.21 -0.99 12.61
CA PHE A 54 -4.81 0.40 12.83
C PHE A 54 -6.02 1.22 13.30
N SER A 55 -5.79 2.49 13.63
CA SER A 55 -6.86 3.40 14.05
C SER A 55 -6.95 4.61 13.14
N VAL A 56 -8.17 5.06 12.88
CA VAL A 56 -8.46 6.36 12.28
C VAL A 56 -9.09 7.22 13.37
N GLY A 57 -8.26 8.03 14.04
CA GLY A 57 -8.66 8.67 15.31
C GLY A 57 -9.00 7.60 16.35
N GLY A 58 -10.24 7.61 16.85
CA GLY A 58 -10.75 6.61 17.79
C GLY A 58 -11.44 5.40 17.14
N VAL A 59 -11.54 5.34 15.81
CA VAL A 59 -12.26 4.27 15.11
C VAL A 59 -11.28 3.14 14.74
N PRO A 60 -11.53 1.89 15.18
CA PRO A 60 -10.68 0.76 14.83
C PRO A 60 -10.85 0.39 13.36
N ALA A 61 -9.76 -0.08 12.76
CA ALA A 61 -9.72 -0.55 11.39
C ALA A 61 -8.87 -1.83 11.29
N LYS A 62 -9.25 -2.72 10.35
CA LYS A 62 -8.53 -3.94 10.02
C LYS A 62 -8.31 -4.02 8.51
N VAL A 63 -7.14 -4.52 8.13
CA VAL A 63 -6.81 -4.85 6.74
C VAL A 63 -7.17 -6.30 6.45
N LEU A 64 -7.84 -6.53 5.34
CA LEU A 64 -8.05 -7.85 4.75
C LEU A 64 -7.29 -7.91 3.44
N PHE A 65 -6.45 -8.93 3.26
CA PHE A 65 -5.88 -9.22 1.97
C PHE A 65 -6.95 -9.82 1.06
N SER A 66 -7.31 -9.09 -0.01
CA SER A 66 -8.42 -9.40 -0.90
C SER A 66 -7.97 -9.36 -2.37
N PRO A 67 -7.06 -10.27 -2.77
CA PRO A 67 -6.56 -10.32 -4.13
C PRO A 67 -7.65 -10.72 -5.13
N GLY A 68 -7.45 -10.38 -6.40
CA GLY A 68 -8.36 -10.73 -7.48
C GLY A 68 -8.19 -9.80 -8.66
N HIS A 69 -8.54 -8.53 -8.48
CA HIS A 69 -8.26 -7.50 -9.48
C HIS A 69 -6.75 -7.28 -9.65
N THR A 70 -5.99 -7.28 -8.55
CA THR A 70 -4.53 -7.27 -8.55
C THR A 70 -3.98 -8.26 -7.53
N LEU A 71 -2.67 -8.54 -7.62
CA LEU A 71 -1.94 -9.36 -6.64
C LEU A 71 -1.81 -8.70 -5.25
N ALA A 72 -2.05 -7.39 -5.15
CA ALA A 72 -1.81 -6.60 -3.94
C ALA A 72 -3.05 -5.89 -3.39
N SER A 73 -4.24 -6.24 -3.90
CA SER A 73 -5.50 -5.65 -3.46
C SER A 73 -5.77 -5.98 -1.99
N ILE A 74 -6.17 -4.96 -1.24
CA ILE A 74 -6.59 -5.05 0.16
C ILE A 74 -7.92 -4.34 0.36
N THR A 75 -8.65 -4.74 1.40
CA THR A 75 -9.87 -4.10 1.87
C THR A 75 -9.63 -3.54 3.27
N TYR A 76 -10.05 -2.30 3.50
CA TYR A 76 -10.12 -1.71 4.83
C TYR A 76 -11.52 -1.94 5.41
N VAL A 77 -11.61 -2.66 6.52
CA VAL A 77 -12.83 -2.78 7.34
C VAL A 77 -12.69 -1.80 8.50
N ILE A 78 -13.55 -0.78 8.56
CA ILE A 78 -13.42 0.34 9.51
C ILE A 78 -14.73 0.51 10.26
N GLY A 79 -14.65 0.59 11.59
CA GLY A 79 -15.82 0.63 12.46
C GLY A 79 -16.46 -0.75 12.67
N ASP A 80 -17.67 -0.72 13.21
CA ASP A 80 -18.54 -1.90 13.40
C ASP A 80 -19.44 -2.14 12.17
#